data_AF-A0A381WCB1-F1
#
_entry.id   AF-A0A381WCB1-F1
#
_cell.length_a   1.000
_cell.length_b   1.000
_cell.length_c   1.000
_cell.angle_alpha   90.00
_cell.angle_beta   90.00
_cell.angle_gamma   90.00
#
_symmetry.space_group_name_H-M   'P 1'
#
loop_
_entity.id
_entity.type
_entity.pdbx_description
1 polymer ?
#
loop_
_entity_poly.entity_id
_entity_poly.type
_entity_poly.pdbx_seq_one_letter_code
_entity_poly.pdbx_strand_id
1 'polypeptide(L)'
;MRKFYFLLLLILSSCAQKVDLIVHNAEVYVADLNFNKSSAFAINDGFFVEVGEEEILKKYSSNNIIDAQGLPVYPGFIDSHAHFYNLGYSKSQVDLFNTKSLKDVVERVKKFDTEMNSDFIIGRGWDQNDWLNKAFPTNKLLNEYFPNKPVILRRIDGHAYLVNDAALQLANISRSSKVEGGEFIKSRGKLTGVLIDNAMRLIDEITPEPTIEESVKALLAAQEACFEYGLTTISDAGMSKNQIMLIDSLQKQGILDIRIYAMIDNNPESVDYFIDNGPLKTAKLNVRSVKVYADGALGSRGASLINSYSDRRNHYGLMRTSLDSIRSLAFKLSGTGFQMNTHAIGDNANRIVLNAYKDAL
;
A
#
# COMPACT_ATOMS: atom_id res chain seq x y z
N MET A 1 -87.16 0.83 -10.18
CA MET A 1 -85.81 0.29 -10.48
C MET A 1 -84.78 1.10 -9.70
N ARG A 2 -84.30 0.58 -8.56
CA ARG A 2 -83.31 1.24 -7.68
C ARG A 2 -81.91 0.91 -8.18
N LYS A 3 -81.16 1.90 -8.65
CA LYS A 3 -79.74 1.73 -9.03
C LYS A 3 -78.89 1.84 -7.77
N PHE A 4 -78.25 0.74 -7.37
CA PHE A 4 -77.19 0.71 -6.37
C PHE A 4 -75.88 1.16 -7.04
N TYR A 5 -75.27 2.24 -6.56
CA TYR A 5 -73.89 2.59 -6.92
C TYR A 5 -72.95 1.93 -5.91
N PHE A 6 -72.15 0.97 -6.38
CA PHE A 6 -71.04 0.40 -5.60
C PHE A 6 -69.86 1.38 -5.68
N LEU A 7 -69.52 2.01 -4.56
CA LEU A 7 -68.31 2.81 -4.41
C LEU A 7 -67.14 1.84 -4.18
N LEU A 8 -66.28 1.66 -5.18
CA LEU A 8 -65.09 0.83 -5.09
C LEU A 8 -64.00 1.62 -4.33
N LEU A 9 -63.83 1.35 -3.04
CA LEU A 9 -62.67 1.83 -2.29
C LEU A 9 -61.42 1.08 -2.77
N LEU A 10 -60.63 1.71 -3.63
CA LEU A 10 -59.27 1.29 -3.94
C LEU A 10 -58.38 1.65 -2.73
N ILE A 11 -58.17 0.68 -1.85
CA ILE A 11 -57.15 0.77 -0.81
C ILE A 11 -55.80 0.63 -1.52
N LEU A 12 -55.18 1.76 -1.84
CA LEU A 12 -53.76 1.81 -2.23
C LEU A 12 -52.93 1.51 -0.99
N SER A 13 -52.73 0.23 -0.72
CA SER A 13 -51.73 -0.24 0.24
C SER A 13 -50.38 0.22 -0.26
N SER A 14 -49.85 1.33 0.28
CA SER A 14 -48.46 1.75 0.06
C SER A 14 -47.55 0.70 0.67
N CYS A 15 -47.24 -0.34 -0.11
CA CYS A 15 -46.34 -1.40 0.32
C CYS A 15 -44.93 -0.81 0.37
N ALA A 16 -44.36 -0.69 1.57
CA ALA A 16 -43.01 -0.21 1.75
C ALA A 16 -42.04 -1.11 0.95
N GLN A 17 -41.15 -0.51 0.16
CA GLN A 17 -40.22 -1.26 -0.67
C GLN A 17 -39.25 -2.05 0.21
N LYS A 18 -39.09 -3.35 -0.05
CA LYS A 18 -38.18 -4.20 0.72
C LYS A 18 -36.72 -3.89 0.36
N VAL A 19 -35.87 -3.77 1.37
CA VAL A 19 -34.41 -3.53 1.27
C VAL A 19 -33.64 -4.43 2.25
N ASP A 20 -32.32 -4.50 2.11
CA ASP A 20 -31.46 -5.37 2.92
C ASP A 20 -31.14 -4.79 4.30
N LEU A 21 -30.92 -3.48 4.39
CA LEU A 21 -30.56 -2.79 5.63
C LEU A 21 -31.18 -1.39 5.68
N ILE A 22 -31.72 -1.02 6.84
CA ILE A 22 -32.05 0.37 7.17
C ILE A 22 -31.24 0.76 8.41
N VAL A 23 -30.57 1.91 8.36
CA VAL A 23 -29.93 2.53 9.52
C VAL A 23 -30.63 3.86 9.76
N HIS A 24 -31.02 4.15 11.00
CA HIS A 24 -31.73 5.37 11.36
C HIS A 24 -31.27 5.88 12.73
N ASN A 25 -31.74 7.06 13.14
CA ASN A 25 -31.31 7.76 14.34
C ASN A 25 -29.78 7.84 14.42
N ALA A 26 -29.13 8.22 13.31
CA ALA A 26 -27.67 8.33 13.19
C ALA A 26 -27.25 9.79 12.98
N GLU A 27 -25.97 10.08 13.08
CA GLU A 27 -25.37 11.28 12.48
C GLU A 27 -24.57 10.86 11.24
N VAL A 28 -25.22 10.83 10.08
CA VAL A 28 -24.65 10.32 8.82
C VAL A 28 -23.90 11.43 8.11
N TYR A 29 -22.59 11.25 7.91
CA TYR A 29 -21.75 12.17 7.14
C TYR A 29 -21.72 11.73 5.67
N VAL A 30 -22.38 12.48 4.76
CA VAL A 30 -22.52 12.07 3.35
C VAL A 30 -21.23 12.31 2.54
N ALA A 31 -20.39 13.24 3.01
CA ALA A 31 -19.15 13.67 2.34
C ALA A 31 -19.36 14.12 0.88
N ASP A 32 -20.49 14.77 0.61
CA ASP A 32 -20.72 15.51 -0.63
C ASP A 32 -19.98 16.86 -0.63
N LEU A 33 -20.10 17.63 -1.71
CA LEU A 33 -19.44 18.93 -1.86
C LEU A 33 -19.78 19.94 -0.75
N ASN A 34 -20.91 19.76 -0.07
CA ASN A 34 -21.40 20.65 0.97
C ASN A 34 -21.18 20.07 2.38
N PHE A 35 -20.59 18.88 2.50
CA PHE A 35 -20.44 18.15 3.76
C PHE A 35 -21.75 18.00 4.52
N ASN A 36 -22.83 17.70 3.79
CA ASN A 36 -24.15 17.51 4.37
C ASN A 36 -24.20 16.36 5.38
N LYS A 37 -25.12 16.49 6.34
CA LYS A 37 -25.47 15.46 7.31
C LYS A 37 -26.90 14.97 7.09
N SER A 38 -27.16 13.73 7.45
CA SER A 38 -28.48 13.10 7.47
C SER A 38 -28.65 12.24 8.71
N SER A 39 -29.87 11.75 8.97
CA SER A 39 -30.15 10.89 10.13
C SER A 39 -30.44 9.42 9.80
N ALA A 40 -30.68 9.07 8.53
CA ALA A 40 -30.99 7.71 8.13
C ALA A 40 -30.56 7.38 6.69
N PHE A 41 -30.42 6.10 6.40
CA PHE A 41 -30.24 5.58 5.04
C PHE A 41 -30.77 4.15 4.88
N ALA A 42 -31.07 3.78 3.64
CA ALA A 42 -31.45 2.42 3.24
C ALA A 42 -30.45 1.85 2.22
N ILE A 43 -30.12 0.57 2.38
CA ILE A 43 -29.18 -0.17 1.53
C ILE A 43 -29.87 -1.40 0.94
N ASN A 44 -29.65 -1.63 -0.35
CA ASN A 44 -30.07 -2.85 -1.05
C ASN A 44 -28.95 -3.29 -2.01
N ASP A 45 -28.62 -4.58 -1.99
CA ASP A 45 -27.54 -5.19 -2.77
C ASP A 45 -26.18 -4.46 -2.60
N GLY A 46 -25.91 -3.98 -1.38
CA GLY A 46 -24.68 -3.24 -1.06
C GLY A 46 -24.61 -1.80 -1.58
N PHE A 47 -25.70 -1.27 -2.16
CA PHE A 47 -25.80 0.12 -2.62
C PHE A 47 -26.79 0.92 -1.79
N PHE A 48 -26.49 2.20 -1.55
CA PHE A 48 -27.44 3.14 -0.98
C PHE A 48 -28.60 3.37 -1.96
N VAL A 49 -29.83 3.08 -1.54
CA VAL A 49 -31.04 3.39 -2.31
C VAL A 49 -31.63 4.74 -1.92
N GLU A 50 -31.44 5.16 -0.67
CA GLU A 50 -31.81 6.50 -0.19
C GLU A 50 -30.94 6.88 1.01
N VAL A 51 -30.57 8.15 1.10
CA VAL A 51 -29.93 8.78 2.26
C VAL A 51 -30.74 10.02 2.59
N GLY A 52 -31.14 10.19 3.84
CA GLY A 52 -32.08 11.23 4.24
C GLY A 52 -32.40 11.18 5.73
N GLU A 53 -33.67 11.34 6.05
CA GLU A 53 -34.15 11.42 7.43
C GLU A 53 -35.09 10.23 7.76
N GLU A 54 -35.71 10.25 8.95
CA GLU A 54 -36.54 9.18 9.49
C GLU A 54 -37.73 8.76 8.61
N GLU A 55 -38.14 9.55 7.62
CA GLU A 55 -39.15 9.17 6.63
C GLU A 55 -38.80 7.88 5.86
N ILE A 56 -37.52 7.52 5.80
CA ILE A 56 -37.03 6.25 5.23
C ILE A 56 -37.74 5.03 5.87
N LEU A 57 -38.06 5.08 7.17
CA LEU A 57 -38.78 4.00 7.88
C LEU A 57 -40.22 3.79 7.39
N LYS A 58 -40.81 4.78 6.71
CA LYS A 58 -42.15 4.66 6.12
C LYS A 58 -42.09 4.19 4.67
N LYS A 59 -40.99 4.51 3.97
CA LYS A 59 -40.79 4.19 2.54
C LYS A 59 -40.28 2.78 2.33
N TYR A 60 -39.44 2.28 3.22
CA TYR A 60 -38.77 0.99 3.09
C TYR A 60 -39.07 0.05 4.26
N SER A 61 -38.91 -1.24 4.00
CA SER A 61 -38.98 -2.29 5.02
C SER A 61 -37.74 -3.19 4.94
N SER A 62 -37.22 -3.61 6.08
CA SER A 62 -36.10 -4.55 6.15
C SER A 62 -36.25 -5.49 7.35
N ASN A 63 -35.67 -6.68 7.24
CA ASN A 63 -35.49 -7.59 8.38
C ASN A 63 -34.29 -7.18 9.26
N ASN A 64 -33.48 -6.23 8.79
CA ASN A 64 -32.31 -5.71 9.48
C ASN A 64 -32.42 -4.18 9.57
N ILE A 65 -32.89 -3.70 10.72
CA ILE A 65 -33.03 -2.28 11.02
C ILE A 65 -32.12 -1.97 12.21
N ILE A 66 -31.24 -1.00 12.05
CA ILE A 66 -30.28 -0.56 13.08
C ILE A 66 -30.68 0.84 13.55
N ASP A 67 -31.03 0.95 14.83
CA ASP A 67 -31.08 2.22 15.55
C ASP A 67 -29.65 2.59 16.00
N ALA A 68 -29.08 3.62 15.38
CA ALA A 68 -27.72 4.05 15.65
C ALA A 68 -27.58 4.91 16.93
N GLN A 69 -28.68 5.25 17.62
CA GLN A 69 -28.66 5.97 18.91
C GLN A 69 -27.90 7.29 18.89
N GLY A 70 -27.98 8.02 17.78
CA GLY A 70 -27.27 9.27 17.51
C GLY A 70 -25.78 9.10 17.22
N LEU A 71 -25.28 7.87 17.07
CA LEU A 71 -23.87 7.63 16.77
C LEU A 71 -23.51 8.07 15.34
N PRO A 72 -22.27 8.55 15.14
CA PRO A 72 -21.84 9.01 13.83
C PRO A 72 -21.59 7.85 12.88
N VAL A 73 -21.97 8.03 11.62
CA VAL A 73 -21.67 7.11 10.52
C VAL A 73 -20.88 7.86 9.46
N TYR A 74 -19.70 7.33 9.14
CA TYR A 74 -18.80 7.90 8.14
C TYR A 74 -18.75 7.03 6.87
N PRO A 75 -18.45 7.62 5.70
CA PRO A 75 -18.05 6.85 4.54
C PRO A 75 -16.80 6.02 4.90
N GLY A 76 -16.74 4.79 4.39
CA GLY A 76 -15.55 3.95 4.56
C GLY A 76 -14.30 4.67 4.06
N PHE A 77 -13.22 4.64 4.84
CA PHE A 77 -12.02 5.39 4.51
C PHE A 77 -11.29 4.80 3.30
N ILE A 78 -10.62 5.70 2.57
CA ILE A 78 -9.82 5.37 1.39
C ILE A 78 -8.38 5.78 1.66
N ASP A 79 -7.48 4.81 1.73
CA ASP A 79 -6.05 5.10 1.74
C ASP A 79 -5.57 5.32 0.29
N SER A 80 -5.13 6.54 0.00
CA SER A 80 -4.69 6.95 -1.33
C SER A 80 -3.28 6.49 -1.71
N HIS A 81 -2.50 5.95 -0.76
CA HIS A 81 -1.18 5.39 -1.03
C HIS A 81 -0.74 4.44 0.10
N ALA A 82 -0.79 3.14 -0.15
CA ALA A 82 -0.26 2.15 0.76
C ALA A 82 0.51 1.05 0.02
N HIS A 83 0.92 0.05 0.78
CA HIS A 83 1.52 -1.18 0.28
C HIS A 83 0.75 -2.38 0.83
N PHE A 84 -0.48 -2.57 0.38
CA PHE A 84 -1.43 -3.55 0.92
C PHE A 84 -0.90 -4.99 0.80
N TYR A 85 -0.34 -5.35 -0.35
CA TYR A 85 0.29 -6.65 -0.55
C TYR A 85 1.40 -6.90 0.48
N ASN A 86 2.26 -5.90 0.73
CA ASN A 86 3.35 -6.00 1.71
C ASN A 86 2.83 -6.00 3.16
N LEU A 87 1.74 -5.29 3.46
CA LEU A 87 1.11 -5.27 4.78
C LEU A 87 0.71 -6.68 5.22
N GLY A 88 0.24 -7.52 4.28
CA GLY A 88 -0.18 -8.89 4.56
C GLY A 88 0.92 -9.77 5.14
N TYR A 89 2.17 -9.55 4.73
CA TYR A 89 3.33 -10.31 5.21
C TYR A 89 3.92 -9.75 6.50
N SER A 90 3.41 -8.63 7.04
CA SER A 90 3.96 -8.05 8.27
C SER A 90 3.94 -9.03 9.44
N LYS A 91 2.92 -9.89 9.54
CA LYS A 91 2.79 -10.90 10.61
C LYS A 91 3.74 -12.09 10.47
N SER A 92 4.29 -12.33 9.28
CA SER A 92 5.28 -13.39 9.02
C SER A 92 6.72 -12.85 8.98
N GLN A 93 6.94 -11.62 9.42
CA GLN A 93 8.23 -10.94 9.46
C GLN A 93 8.54 -10.45 10.87
N VAL A 94 9.82 -10.19 11.15
CA VAL A 94 10.24 -9.56 12.40
C VAL A 94 9.74 -8.11 12.44
N ASP A 95 8.90 -7.77 13.42
CA ASP A 95 8.50 -6.40 13.71
C ASP A 95 9.63 -5.64 14.44
N LEU A 96 10.23 -4.68 13.73
CA LEU A 96 11.30 -3.82 14.22
C LEU A 96 10.86 -2.37 14.49
N PHE A 97 9.56 -2.08 14.39
CA PHE A 97 9.04 -0.76 14.71
C PHE A 97 9.30 -0.42 16.17
N ASN A 98 9.56 0.87 16.44
CA ASN A 98 9.82 1.41 17.77
C ASN A 98 11.05 0.84 18.49
N THR A 99 11.93 0.13 17.79
CA THR A 99 13.20 -0.34 18.37
C THR A 99 14.07 0.84 18.80
N LYS A 100 14.80 0.70 19.92
CA LYS A 100 15.60 1.80 20.50
C LYS A 100 17.10 1.70 20.26
N SER A 101 17.56 0.57 19.69
CA SER A 101 18.95 0.36 19.32
C SER A 101 19.10 -0.85 18.39
N LEU A 102 20.27 -1.01 17.77
CA LEU A 102 20.62 -2.23 17.04
C LEU A 102 20.58 -3.50 17.93
N LYS A 103 20.86 -3.38 19.23
CA LYS A 103 20.77 -4.53 20.15
C LYS A 103 19.33 -5.00 20.32
N ASP A 104 18.40 -4.05 20.46
CA ASP A 104 16.97 -4.33 20.53
C ASP A 104 16.47 -5.00 19.24
N VAL A 105 16.91 -4.51 18.07
CA VAL A 105 16.68 -5.16 16.78
C VAL A 105 17.14 -6.63 16.82
N VAL A 106 18.38 -6.88 17.22
CA VAL A 106 18.96 -8.24 17.25
C VAL A 106 18.21 -9.16 18.21
N GLU A 107 17.77 -8.69 19.38
CA GLU A 107 16.99 -9.50 20.31
C GLU A 107 15.63 -9.90 19.74
N ARG A 108 14.94 -9.00 19.03
CA ARG A 108 13.69 -9.35 18.33
C ARG A 108 13.91 -10.36 17.21
N VAL A 109 14.99 -10.21 16.45
CA VAL A 109 15.39 -11.16 15.39
C VAL A 109 15.68 -12.54 16.00
N LYS A 110 16.41 -12.61 17.12
CA LYS A 110 16.68 -13.87 17.83
C LYS A 110 15.40 -14.55 18.30
N LYS A 111 14.49 -13.80 18.92
CA LYS A 111 13.21 -14.33 19.38
C LYS A 111 12.40 -14.91 18.21
N PHE A 112 12.28 -14.16 17.12
CA PHE A 112 11.56 -14.62 15.93
C PHE A 112 12.19 -15.89 15.33
N ASP A 113 13.52 -15.95 15.25
CA ASP A 113 14.21 -17.12 14.69
C ASP A 113 13.92 -18.40 15.48
N THR A 114 13.83 -18.31 16.81
CA THR A 114 13.48 -19.46 17.67
C THR A 114 12.04 -19.94 17.50
N GLU A 115 11.13 -19.07 17.06
CA GLU A 115 9.70 -19.38 16.92
C GLU A 115 9.37 -19.93 15.53
N MET A 116 10.00 -19.39 14.48
CA MET A 116 9.60 -19.66 13.09
C MET A 116 10.52 -20.64 12.35
N ASN A 117 11.79 -20.79 12.78
CA ASN A 117 12.79 -21.67 12.17
C ASN A 117 12.83 -21.61 10.62
N SER A 118 12.90 -20.39 10.07
CA SER A 118 12.95 -20.15 8.63
C SER A 118 14.39 -20.16 8.09
N ASP A 119 14.54 -20.47 6.80
CA ASP A 119 15.80 -20.38 6.06
C ASP A 119 16.30 -18.93 5.92
N PHE A 120 15.36 -17.98 5.90
CA PHE A 120 15.63 -16.54 5.85
C PHE A 120 14.96 -15.83 7.01
N ILE A 121 15.67 -14.89 7.64
CA ILE A 121 15.06 -13.99 8.61
C ILE A 121 14.79 -12.65 7.94
N ILE A 122 13.51 -12.39 7.69
CA ILE A 122 13.04 -11.15 7.07
C ILE A 122 12.35 -10.30 8.13
N GLY A 123 12.70 -9.02 8.21
CA GLY A 123 12.11 -8.09 9.16
C GLY A 123 11.94 -6.70 8.58
N ARG A 124 11.10 -5.89 9.22
CA ARG A 124 10.86 -4.50 8.81
C ARG A 124 10.63 -3.58 10.00
N GLY A 125 11.06 -2.33 9.88
CA GLY A 125 10.60 -1.23 10.73
C GLY A 125 11.68 -0.55 11.55
N TRP A 126 12.95 -0.95 11.42
CA TRP A 126 14.02 -0.29 12.15
C TRP A 126 14.19 1.16 11.66
N ASP A 127 14.47 2.07 12.59
CA ASP A 127 14.84 3.45 12.29
C ASP A 127 15.95 3.92 13.24
N GLN A 128 17.13 4.18 12.70
CA GLN A 128 18.23 4.73 13.49
C GLN A 128 17.96 6.13 14.03
N ASN A 129 17.00 6.87 13.46
CA ASN A 129 16.64 8.20 13.96
C ASN A 129 15.96 8.16 15.34
N ASP A 130 15.34 7.03 15.69
CA ASP A 130 14.73 6.78 17.00
C ASP A 130 15.76 6.39 18.07
N TRP A 131 17.01 6.13 17.65
CA TRP A 131 18.06 5.65 18.52
C TRP A 131 18.93 6.79 19.05
N LEU A 132 19.59 6.56 20.19
CA LEU A 132 20.54 7.52 20.74
C LEU A 132 21.69 7.82 19.76
N ASN A 133 22.18 6.78 19.06
CA ASN A 133 23.12 6.93 17.95
C ASN A 133 22.36 6.90 16.63
N LYS A 134 22.31 8.05 15.96
CA LYS A 134 21.60 8.25 14.68
C LYS A 134 22.41 7.88 13.44
N ALA A 135 23.66 7.44 13.62
CA ALA A 135 24.44 6.89 12.51
C ALA A 135 23.81 5.58 12.03
N PHE A 136 23.98 5.27 10.75
CA PHE A 136 23.58 3.96 10.24
C PHE A 136 24.28 2.83 11.01
N PRO A 137 23.57 1.71 11.28
CA PRO A 137 24.16 0.55 11.94
C PRO A 137 25.20 -0.17 11.08
N THR A 138 25.92 -1.10 11.71
CA THR A 138 26.71 -2.11 11.00
C THR A 138 26.16 -3.50 11.28
N ASN A 139 26.36 -4.43 10.36
CA ASN A 139 25.89 -5.80 10.44
C ASN A 139 26.70 -6.70 11.39
N LYS A 140 27.64 -6.14 12.18
CA LYS A 140 28.52 -6.92 13.06
C LYS A 140 27.75 -7.83 14.00
N LEU A 141 26.71 -7.32 14.66
CA LEU A 141 25.89 -8.13 15.58
C LEU A 141 25.08 -9.18 14.84
N LEU A 142 24.58 -8.87 13.63
CA LEU A 142 23.89 -9.88 12.82
C LEU A 142 24.83 -11.01 12.40
N ASN A 143 26.08 -10.70 12.03
CA ASN A 143 27.09 -11.70 11.69
C ASN A 143 27.49 -12.57 12.90
N GLU A 144 27.48 -12.00 14.10
CA GLU A 144 27.80 -12.72 15.34
C GLU A 144 26.73 -13.77 15.69
N TYR A 145 25.46 -13.39 15.61
CA TYR A 145 24.35 -14.28 15.99
C TYR A 145 23.83 -15.16 14.86
N PHE A 146 23.97 -14.72 13.60
CA PHE A 146 23.45 -15.41 12.42
C PHE A 146 24.55 -15.57 11.35
N PRO A 147 25.64 -16.32 11.62
CA PRO A 147 26.77 -16.40 10.70
C PRO A 147 26.43 -17.11 9.38
N ASN A 148 25.49 -18.06 9.42
CA ASN A 148 25.16 -18.95 8.29
C ASN A 148 23.72 -18.81 7.80
N LYS A 149 22.92 -17.92 8.40
CA LYS A 149 21.50 -17.72 8.07
C LYS A 149 21.31 -16.31 7.52
N PRO A 150 20.85 -16.12 6.27
CA PRO A 150 20.61 -14.79 5.72
C PRO A 150 19.62 -13.98 6.57
N VAL A 151 20.01 -12.76 6.92
CA VAL A 151 19.16 -11.79 7.65
C VAL A 151 18.95 -10.55 6.79
N ILE A 152 17.70 -10.19 6.54
CA ILE A 152 17.29 -9.09 5.66
C ILE A 152 16.31 -8.19 6.41
N LEU A 153 16.80 -7.04 6.88
CA LEU A 153 15.99 -6.12 7.71
C LEU A 153 15.73 -4.82 6.97
N ARG A 154 14.47 -4.58 6.60
CA ARG A 154 14.02 -3.36 5.92
C ARG A 154 13.85 -2.20 6.89
N ARG A 155 14.41 -1.05 6.54
CA ARG A 155 14.20 0.21 7.27
C ARG A 155 12.74 0.64 7.18
N ILE A 156 12.27 1.42 8.16
CA ILE A 156 10.89 1.90 8.24
C ILE A 156 10.38 2.54 6.94
N ASP A 157 11.16 3.42 6.34
CA ASP A 157 10.83 4.15 5.11
C ASP A 157 10.96 3.27 3.85
N GLY A 158 11.48 2.05 4.00
CA GLY A 158 11.60 1.11 2.92
C GLY A 158 12.69 1.42 1.89
N HIS A 159 13.59 2.38 2.18
CA HIS A 159 14.67 2.82 1.29
C HIS A 159 16.06 2.33 1.72
N ALA A 160 16.13 1.44 2.72
CA ALA A 160 17.37 0.76 3.07
C ALA A 160 17.12 -0.66 3.59
N TYR A 161 18.08 -1.55 3.35
CA TYR A 161 18.26 -2.79 4.09
C TYR A 161 19.44 -2.69 5.05
N LEU A 162 19.34 -3.40 6.17
CA LEU A 162 20.48 -3.88 6.95
C LEU A 162 20.54 -5.40 6.77
N VAL A 163 21.64 -5.90 6.19
CA VAL A 163 21.85 -7.33 5.91
C VAL A 163 23.14 -7.86 6.50
N ASN A 164 23.19 -9.15 6.82
CA ASN A 164 24.39 -9.83 7.28
C ASN A 164 25.28 -10.33 6.12
N ASP A 165 26.48 -10.82 6.44
CA ASP A 165 27.44 -11.29 5.45
C ASP A 165 26.93 -12.54 4.69
N ALA A 166 26.12 -13.39 5.32
CA ALA A 166 25.49 -14.53 4.65
C ALA A 166 24.57 -14.07 3.49
N ALA A 167 23.74 -13.05 3.72
CA ALA A 167 22.89 -12.47 2.68
C ALA A 167 23.72 -11.77 1.59
N LEU A 168 24.78 -11.04 1.97
CA LEU A 168 25.68 -10.39 0.99
C LEU A 168 26.39 -11.41 0.10
N GLN A 169 26.87 -12.52 0.67
CA GLN A 169 27.54 -13.59 -0.07
C GLN A 169 26.58 -14.28 -1.03
N LEU A 170 25.37 -14.61 -0.57
CA LEU A 170 24.35 -15.23 -1.40
C LEU A 170 23.96 -14.35 -2.60
N ALA A 171 23.89 -13.03 -2.39
CA ALA A 171 23.65 -12.04 -3.43
C ALA A 171 24.88 -11.67 -4.29
N ASN A 172 26.03 -12.32 -4.07
CA ASN A 172 27.29 -12.00 -4.74
C ASN A 172 27.73 -10.52 -4.62
N ILE A 173 27.35 -9.85 -3.51
CA ILE A 173 27.72 -8.46 -3.25
C ILE A 173 29.11 -8.40 -2.62
N SER A 174 29.99 -7.58 -3.21
CA SER A 174 31.36 -7.40 -2.75
C SER A 174 31.72 -5.93 -2.54
N ARG A 175 32.93 -5.68 -2.02
CA ARG A 175 33.43 -4.31 -1.78
C ARG A 175 33.57 -3.49 -3.07
N SER A 176 33.68 -4.13 -4.24
CA SER A 176 33.75 -3.48 -5.55
C SER A 176 32.38 -3.27 -6.20
N SER A 177 31.30 -3.83 -5.66
CA SER A 177 29.95 -3.67 -6.19
C SER A 177 29.55 -2.19 -6.26
N LYS A 178 28.90 -1.85 -7.37
CA LYS A 178 28.35 -0.53 -7.70
C LYS A 178 27.01 -0.75 -8.40
N VAL A 179 26.10 0.20 -8.21
CA VAL A 179 24.79 0.21 -8.87
C VAL A 179 24.43 1.66 -9.15
N GLU A 180 23.77 1.90 -10.27
CA GLU A 180 23.17 3.21 -10.53
C GLU A 180 21.92 3.38 -9.67
N GLY A 181 21.69 4.58 -9.13
CA GLY A 181 20.49 4.85 -8.35
C GLY A 181 20.46 4.19 -6.95
N GLY A 182 21.62 3.81 -6.40
CA GLY A 182 21.72 3.20 -5.06
C GLY A 182 23.12 3.28 -4.46
N GLU A 183 23.24 2.98 -3.16
CA GLU A 183 24.50 3.10 -2.41
C GLU A 183 24.76 1.84 -1.56
N PHE A 184 25.99 1.30 -1.64
CA PHE A 184 26.50 0.30 -0.71
C PHE A 184 27.30 1.02 0.37
N ILE A 185 26.76 1.12 1.60
CA ILE A 185 27.43 1.86 2.67
C ILE A 185 28.69 1.13 3.12
N LYS A 186 29.78 1.90 3.22
CA LYS A 186 31.10 1.40 3.58
C LYS A 186 31.69 2.18 4.75
N SER A 187 32.34 1.48 5.67
CA SER A 187 33.15 2.06 6.73
C SER A 187 34.57 1.51 6.67
N ARG A 188 35.56 2.40 6.57
CA ARG A 188 36.99 2.04 6.34
C ARG A 188 37.15 1.06 5.17
N GLY A 189 36.36 1.29 4.12
CA GLY A 189 36.30 0.48 2.91
C GLY A 189 35.58 -0.86 3.04
N LYS A 190 35.14 -1.31 4.22
CA LYS A 190 34.37 -2.56 4.40
C LYS A 190 32.87 -2.28 4.29
N LEU A 191 32.11 -3.20 3.71
CA LEU A 191 30.64 -3.10 3.69
C LEU A 191 30.11 -3.11 5.12
N THR A 192 29.14 -2.24 5.40
CA THR A 192 28.46 -2.23 6.72
C THR A 192 27.25 -3.14 6.76
N GLY A 193 26.84 -3.70 5.61
CA GLY A 193 25.56 -4.38 5.44
C GLY A 193 24.39 -3.44 5.19
N VAL A 194 24.59 -2.12 5.18
CA VAL A 194 23.54 -1.16 4.81
C VAL A 194 23.54 -0.93 3.30
N LEU A 195 22.41 -1.24 2.67
CA LEU A 195 22.17 -1.09 1.23
C LEU A 195 21.04 -0.08 1.04
N ILE A 196 21.23 0.91 0.17
CA ILE A 196 20.26 1.98 -0.06
C ILE A 196 19.72 1.89 -1.49
N ASP A 197 18.39 2.05 -1.62
CA ASP A 197 17.68 2.19 -2.90
C ASP A 197 18.00 1.05 -3.88
N ASN A 198 18.51 1.33 -5.10
CA ASN A 198 18.71 0.27 -6.10
C ASN A 198 19.71 -0.82 -5.67
N ALA A 199 20.55 -0.57 -4.65
CA ALA A 199 21.44 -1.58 -4.09
C ALA A 199 20.68 -2.72 -3.39
N MET A 200 19.43 -2.47 -2.97
CA MET A 200 18.56 -3.45 -2.33
C MET A 200 18.10 -4.56 -3.29
N ARG A 201 18.00 -4.26 -4.60
CA ARG A 201 17.48 -5.22 -5.60
C ARG A 201 18.24 -6.54 -5.66
N LEU A 202 19.56 -6.50 -5.45
CA LEU A 202 20.38 -7.72 -5.43
C LEU A 202 20.03 -8.64 -4.25
N ILE A 203 19.53 -8.07 -3.15
CA ILE A 203 18.99 -8.84 -2.03
C ILE A 203 17.55 -9.29 -2.32
N ASP A 204 16.74 -8.48 -3.00
CA ASP A 204 15.39 -8.90 -3.38
C ASP A 204 15.44 -10.14 -4.29
N GLU A 205 16.38 -10.19 -5.25
CA GLU A 205 16.56 -11.29 -6.21
C GLU A 205 16.91 -12.66 -5.59
N ILE A 206 17.51 -12.68 -4.40
CA ILE A 206 17.83 -13.92 -3.68
C ILE A 206 16.81 -14.25 -2.59
N THR A 207 15.86 -13.35 -2.32
CA THR A 207 14.83 -13.57 -1.30
C THR A 207 13.76 -14.49 -1.89
N PRO A 208 13.37 -15.57 -1.20
CA PRO A 208 12.33 -16.46 -1.70
C PRO A 208 11.01 -15.73 -1.94
N GLU A 209 10.43 -15.90 -3.12
CA GLU A 209 9.08 -15.44 -3.41
C GLU A 209 8.07 -16.24 -2.59
N PRO A 210 7.03 -15.59 -2.03
CA PRO A 210 5.99 -16.29 -1.30
C PRO A 210 5.19 -17.21 -2.22
N THR A 211 4.75 -18.34 -1.69
CA THR A 211 3.80 -19.22 -2.37
C THR A 211 2.45 -18.54 -2.55
N ILE A 212 1.60 -19.08 -3.43
CA ILE A 212 0.23 -18.59 -3.61
C ILE A 212 -0.55 -18.69 -2.30
N GLU A 213 -0.41 -19.80 -1.55
CA GLU A 213 -1.12 -20.00 -0.28
C GLU A 213 -0.72 -18.97 0.77
N GLU A 214 0.58 -18.70 0.92
CA GLU A 214 1.09 -17.64 1.81
C GLU A 214 0.56 -16.27 1.39
N SER A 215 0.52 -16.01 0.09
CA SER A 215 0.00 -14.76 -0.46
C SER A 215 -1.49 -14.57 -0.18
N VAL A 216 -2.31 -15.61 -0.32
CA VAL A 216 -3.74 -15.56 0.01
C VAL A 216 -3.93 -15.27 1.50
N LYS A 217 -3.21 -15.98 2.37
CA LYS A 217 -3.27 -15.77 3.82
C LYS A 217 -2.84 -14.35 4.20
N ALA A 218 -1.79 -13.83 3.58
CA ALA A 218 -1.30 -12.48 3.77
C ALA A 218 -2.36 -11.43 3.35
N LEU A 219 -2.95 -11.56 2.17
CA LEU A 219 -3.98 -10.63 1.67
C LEU A 219 -5.21 -10.60 2.57
N LEU A 220 -5.67 -11.75 3.05
CA LEU A 220 -6.78 -11.82 4.00
C LEU A 220 -6.42 -11.14 5.32
N ALA A 221 -5.22 -11.38 5.85
CA ALA A 221 -4.77 -10.71 7.08
C ALA A 221 -4.64 -9.18 6.91
N ALA A 222 -4.20 -8.71 5.74
CA ALA A 222 -4.15 -7.28 5.42
C ALA A 222 -5.54 -6.66 5.34
N GLN A 223 -6.50 -7.36 4.72
CA GLN A 223 -7.89 -6.91 4.63
C GLN A 223 -8.50 -6.72 6.03
N GLU A 224 -8.36 -7.72 6.90
CA GLU A 224 -8.91 -7.64 8.26
C GLU A 224 -8.31 -6.46 9.03
N ALA A 225 -7.00 -6.24 8.91
CA ALA A 225 -6.35 -5.09 9.51
C ALA A 225 -6.90 -3.76 8.95
N CYS A 226 -7.10 -3.66 7.63
CA CYS A 226 -7.71 -2.47 7.03
C CYS A 226 -9.13 -2.21 7.55
N PHE A 227 -9.97 -3.24 7.61
CA PHE A 227 -11.35 -3.12 8.10
C PHE A 227 -11.42 -2.73 9.58
N GLU A 228 -10.50 -3.20 10.42
CA GLU A 228 -10.39 -2.78 11.83
C GLU A 228 -10.19 -1.26 11.99
N TYR A 229 -9.51 -0.62 11.04
CA TYR A 229 -9.32 0.83 10.99
C TYR A 229 -10.35 1.57 10.11
N GLY A 230 -11.39 0.89 9.63
CA GLY A 230 -12.42 1.46 8.75
C GLY A 230 -11.95 1.76 7.32
N LEU A 231 -10.78 1.25 6.91
CA LEU A 231 -10.27 1.36 5.54
C LEU A 231 -10.98 0.35 4.65
N THR A 232 -11.83 0.84 3.74
CA THR A 232 -12.60 -0.02 2.82
C THR A 232 -12.02 -0.04 1.41
N THR A 233 -11.11 0.88 1.10
CA THR A 233 -10.42 0.97 -0.20
C THR A 233 -8.96 1.34 0.01
N ILE A 234 -8.06 0.67 -0.70
CA ILE A 234 -6.63 0.93 -0.66
C ILE A 234 -6.08 1.16 -2.06
N SER A 235 -5.26 2.19 -2.21
CA SER A 235 -4.45 2.38 -3.42
C SER A 235 -3.08 1.73 -3.21
N ASP A 236 -2.90 0.53 -3.73
CA ASP A 236 -1.69 -0.26 -3.51
C ASP A 236 -0.61 0.07 -4.55
N ALA A 237 0.55 0.52 -4.07
CA ALA A 237 1.59 1.10 -4.89
C ALA A 237 2.67 0.09 -5.29
N GLY A 238 2.74 -0.21 -6.59
CA GLY A 238 3.82 -0.99 -7.20
C GLY A 238 3.56 -2.49 -7.16
N MET A 239 2.45 -2.92 -7.76
CA MET A 239 2.06 -4.33 -7.86
C MET A 239 2.45 -4.93 -9.21
N SER A 240 3.04 -6.13 -9.20
CA SER A 240 3.31 -6.87 -10.44
C SER A 240 2.01 -7.37 -11.09
N LYS A 241 2.06 -7.69 -12.38
CA LYS A 241 0.96 -8.36 -13.10
C LYS A 241 0.43 -9.56 -12.32
N ASN A 242 1.31 -10.46 -11.86
CA ASN A 242 0.90 -11.69 -11.19
C ASN A 242 0.16 -11.41 -9.86
N GLN A 243 0.61 -10.42 -9.09
CA GLN A 243 -0.05 -10.01 -7.86
C GLN A 243 -1.43 -9.42 -8.13
N ILE A 244 -1.56 -8.57 -9.15
CA ILE A 244 -2.84 -7.98 -9.57
C ILE A 244 -3.82 -9.07 -10.01
N MET A 245 -3.37 -10.03 -10.82
CA MET A 245 -4.22 -11.11 -11.31
C MET A 245 -4.62 -12.10 -10.19
N LEU A 246 -3.78 -12.30 -9.18
CA LEU A 246 -4.17 -13.04 -7.98
C LEU A 246 -5.30 -12.33 -7.23
N ILE A 247 -5.19 -11.02 -6.99
CA ILE A 247 -6.24 -10.22 -6.34
C ILE A 247 -7.55 -10.28 -7.14
N ASP A 248 -7.49 -10.09 -8.45
CA ASP A 248 -8.66 -10.19 -9.33
C ASP A 248 -9.35 -11.55 -9.19
N SER A 249 -8.57 -12.64 -9.22
CA SER A 249 -9.09 -14.00 -9.04
C SER A 249 -9.76 -14.20 -7.68
N LEU A 250 -9.15 -13.73 -6.58
CA LEU A 250 -9.70 -13.87 -5.24
C LEU A 250 -10.98 -13.05 -5.05
N GLN A 251 -11.03 -11.84 -5.61
CA GLN A 251 -12.25 -11.01 -5.57
C GLN A 251 -13.38 -11.60 -6.40
N LYS A 252 -13.09 -12.18 -7.58
CA LYS A 252 -14.08 -12.89 -8.40
C LYS A 252 -14.66 -14.12 -7.71
N GLN A 253 -13.86 -14.79 -6.88
CA GLN A 253 -14.29 -15.94 -6.08
C GLN A 253 -15.00 -15.53 -4.77
N GLY A 254 -15.09 -14.22 -4.46
CA GLY A 254 -15.68 -13.74 -3.21
C GLY A 254 -14.81 -14.02 -1.98
N ILE A 255 -13.53 -14.34 -2.15
CA ILE A 255 -12.58 -14.61 -1.06
C ILE A 255 -12.03 -13.29 -0.49
N LEU A 256 -11.77 -12.31 -1.36
CA LEU A 256 -11.27 -10.99 -0.99
C LEU A 256 -12.35 -9.92 -1.25
N ASP A 257 -12.59 -9.06 -0.26
CA ASP A 257 -13.66 -8.07 -0.25
C ASP A 257 -13.18 -6.63 -0.35
N ILE A 258 -11.99 -6.33 0.14
CA ILE A 258 -11.43 -4.97 0.12
C ILE A 258 -11.30 -4.46 -1.31
N ARG A 259 -11.60 -3.16 -1.52
CA ARG A 259 -11.46 -2.51 -2.82
C ARG A 259 -10.02 -2.06 -3.02
N ILE A 260 -9.46 -2.33 -4.20
CA ILE A 260 -8.07 -2.02 -4.53
C ILE A 260 -8.02 -1.12 -5.77
N TYR A 261 -7.31 -0.01 -5.64
CA TYR A 261 -6.77 0.75 -6.77
C TYR A 261 -5.30 0.35 -6.95
N ALA A 262 -5.02 -0.48 -7.96
CA ALA A 262 -3.67 -1.00 -8.16
C ALA A 262 -2.84 -0.03 -9.00
N MET A 263 -1.68 0.35 -8.47
CA MET A 263 -0.62 1.02 -9.24
C MET A 263 0.37 -0.05 -9.69
N ILE A 264 0.45 -0.28 -10.99
CA ILE A 264 1.30 -1.27 -11.64
C ILE A 264 2.77 -0.98 -11.32
N ASP A 265 3.55 -2.01 -11.00
CA ASP A 265 5.00 -1.88 -10.86
C ASP A 265 5.65 -1.48 -12.19
N ASN A 266 6.61 -0.55 -12.14
CA ASN A 266 7.26 0.00 -13.32
C ASN A 266 8.35 -0.95 -13.86
N ASN A 267 7.94 -2.14 -14.28
CA ASN A 267 8.74 -3.09 -15.03
C ASN A 267 8.09 -3.35 -16.41
N PRO A 268 8.88 -3.66 -17.46
CA PRO A 268 8.34 -3.89 -18.79
C PRO A 268 7.25 -4.96 -18.84
N GLU A 269 7.44 -6.11 -18.16
CA GLU A 269 6.47 -7.21 -18.17
C GLU A 269 5.07 -6.76 -17.72
N SER A 270 4.98 -6.00 -16.63
CA SER A 270 3.71 -5.59 -16.06
C SER A 270 3.12 -4.38 -16.80
N VAL A 271 3.95 -3.38 -17.12
CA VAL A 271 3.50 -2.18 -17.83
C VAL A 271 3.00 -2.51 -19.23
N ASP A 272 3.76 -3.31 -19.99
CA ASP A 272 3.40 -3.67 -21.38
C ASP A 272 2.11 -4.49 -21.40
N TYR A 273 1.95 -5.46 -20.49
CA TYR A 273 0.73 -6.25 -20.38
C TYR A 273 -0.53 -5.38 -20.22
N PHE A 274 -0.51 -4.41 -19.31
CA PHE A 274 -1.68 -3.56 -19.07
C PHE A 274 -1.88 -2.49 -20.14
N ILE A 275 -0.81 -1.99 -20.78
CA ILE A 275 -0.96 -1.10 -21.94
C ILE A 275 -1.63 -1.85 -23.09
N ASP A 276 -1.20 -3.09 -23.38
CA ASP A 276 -1.72 -3.88 -24.50
C ASP A 276 -3.17 -4.35 -24.28
N ASN A 277 -3.57 -4.62 -23.03
CA ASN A 277 -4.91 -5.09 -22.68
C ASN A 277 -5.87 -3.98 -22.23
N GLY A 278 -5.34 -2.78 -21.96
CA GLY A 278 -6.09 -1.65 -21.42
C GLY A 278 -6.35 -1.73 -19.91
N PRO A 279 -6.93 -0.67 -19.31
CA PRO A 279 -7.25 -0.63 -17.89
C PRO A 279 -8.21 -1.75 -17.45
N LEU A 280 -7.93 -2.40 -16.32
CA LEU A 280 -8.82 -3.38 -15.71
C LEU A 280 -9.72 -2.70 -14.68
N LYS A 281 -11.05 -2.82 -14.83
CA LYS A 281 -12.03 -2.25 -13.91
C LYS A 281 -13.11 -3.28 -13.55
N THR A 282 -13.26 -3.55 -12.26
CA THR A 282 -14.36 -4.31 -11.66
C THR A 282 -15.02 -3.48 -10.55
N ALA A 283 -15.98 -4.06 -9.81
CA ALA A 283 -16.57 -3.42 -8.64
C ALA A 283 -15.58 -3.24 -7.47
N LYS A 284 -14.54 -4.09 -7.38
CA LYS A 284 -13.57 -4.11 -6.28
C LYS A 284 -12.11 -3.88 -6.72
N LEU A 285 -11.82 -3.85 -8.02
CA LEU A 285 -10.47 -3.63 -8.55
C LEU A 285 -10.45 -2.55 -9.63
N ASN A 286 -9.47 -1.66 -9.56
CA ASN A 286 -9.22 -0.63 -10.57
C ASN A 286 -7.72 -0.53 -10.85
N VAL A 287 -7.29 -0.97 -12.03
CA VAL A 287 -5.89 -0.97 -12.48
C VAL A 287 -5.75 0.05 -13.60
N ARG A 288 -5.24 1.23 -13.27
CA ARG A 288 -5.14 2.35 -14.22
C ARG A 288 -4.01 3.33 -13.92
N SER A 289 -2.96 2.87 -13.24
CA SER A 289 -1.78 3.71 -13.03
C SER A 289 -0.52 2.87 -12.91
N VAL A 290 0.63 3.50 -13.13
CA VAL A 290 1.96 2.93 -12.94
C VAL A 290 2.65 3.67 -11.79
N LYS A 291 3.18 2.93 -10.81
CA LYS A 291 3.97 3.47 -9.70
C LYS A 291 5.40 3.69 -10.16
N VAL A 292 5.90 4.92 -10.01
CA VAL A 292 7.29 5.28 -10.35
C VAL A 292 8.00 5.80 -9.10
N TYR A 293 9.29 5.50 -8.97
CA TYR A 293 10.15 6.03 -7.91
C TYR A 293 11.20 6.97 -8.52
N ALA A 294 10.95 8.28 -8.47
CA ALA A 294 11.88 9.26 -9.02
C ALA A 294 13.17 9.31 -8.20
N ASP A 295 13.06 9.36 -6.87
CA ASP A 295 14.17 9.45 -5.93
C ASP A 295 13.99 8.56 -4.69
N GLY A 296 14.90 8.70 -3.71
CA GLY A 296 14.84 8.00 -2.42
C GLY A 296 14.00 8.74 -1.38
N ALA A 297 14.41 8.66 -0.11
CA ALA A 297 13.75 9.36 1.00
C ALA A 297 14.71 10.27 1.78
N LEU A 298 14.14 11.21 2.56
CA LEU A 298 14.92 12.11 3.41
C LEU A 298 15.68 11.35 4.50
N GLY A 299 15.04 10.35 5.13
CA GLY A 299 15.63 9.61 6.26
C GLY A 299 16.88 8.80 5.88
N SER A 300 16.90 8.22 4.68
CA SER A 300 18.08 7.55 4.12
C SER A 300 19.07 8.50 3.42
N ARG A 301 18.72 9.78 3.30
CA ARG A 301 19.40 10.78 2.48
C ARG A 301 19.45 10.42 0.98
N GLY A 302 18.46 9.67 0.50
CA GLY A 302 18.32 9.30 -0.91
C GLY A 302 17.48 10.29 -1.74
N ALA A 303 16.65 11.12 -1.10
CA ALA A 303 15.81 12.10 -1.82
C ALA A 303 16.66 13.13 -2.57
N SER A 304 16.31 13.43 -3.82
CA SER A 304 17.11 14.29 -4.69
C SER A 304 16.84 15.76 -4.41
N LEU A 305 17.79 16.44 -3.79
CA LEU A 305 17.69 17.84 -3.39
C LEU A 305 18.48 18.77 -4.33
N ILE A 306 18.02 20.01 -4.48
CA ILE A 306 18.76 21.05 -5.22
C ILE A 306 20.00 21.49 -4.44
N ASN A 307 19.84 21.65 -3.12
CA ASN A 307 20.90 22.04 -2.21
C ASN A 307 21.38 20.85 -1.39
N SER A 308 22.59 20.96 -0.82
CA SER A 308 23.14 19.90 0.02
C SER A 308 22.25 19.63 1.23
N TYR A 309 22.15 18.36 1.63
CA TYR A 309 21.59 17.97 2.93
C TYR A 309 22.28 18.76 4.05
N SER A 310 21.48 19.31 4.98
CA SER A 310 21.96 20.13 6.09
C SER A 310 22.85 19.36 7.08
N ASP A 311 22.68 18.03 7.12
CA ASP A 311 23.41 17.11 8.00
C ASP A 311 24.45 16.24 7.27
N ARG A 312 24.61 16.42 5.95
CA ARG A 312 25.63 15.74 5.13
C ARG A 312 26.10 16.69 4.04
N ARG A 313 27.19 17.41 4.31
CA ARG A 313 27.80 18.39 3.38
C ARG A 313 28.18 17.72 2.05
N ASN A 314 27.93 18.44 0.95
CA ASN A 314 28.18 18.00 -0.44
C ASN A 314 27.44 16.72 -0.82
N HIS A 315 26.29 16.45 -0.19
CA HIS A 315 25.42 15.32 -0.53
C HIS A 315 24.05 15.85 -0.92
N TYR A 316 23.52 15.39 -2.05
CA TYR A 316 22.29 15.93 -2.67
C TYR A 316 21.24 14.83 -2.91
N GLY A 317 21.46 13.63 -2.37
CA GLY A 317 20.69 12.44 -2.72
C GLY A 317 20.88 12.05 -4.18
N LEU A 318 19.91 11.32 -4.75
CA LEU A 318 20.04 10.74 -6.08
C LEU A 318 18.69 10.52 -6.75
N MET A 319 18.69 10.57 -8.08
CA MET A 319 17.58 10.06 -8.87
C MET A 319 17.70 8.52 -8.93
N ARG A 320 16.64 7.82 -8.52
CA ARG A 320 16.54 6.36 -8.62
C ARG A 320 16.19 5.89 -10.03
N THR A 321 15.26 6.61 -10.65
CA THR A 321 14.90 6.43 -12.05
C THR A 321 15.54 7.57 -12.85
N SER A 322 16.23 7.24 -13.94
CA SER A 322 16.87 8.25 -14.78
C SER A 322 15.83 9.21 -15.39
N LEU A 323 16.24 10.44 -15.68
CA LEU A 323 15.38 11.46 -16.27
C LEU A 323 14.77 10.98 -17.59
N ASP A 324 15.56 10.31 -18.42
CA ASP A 324 15.11 9.79 -19.72
C ASP A 324 14.06 8.69 -19.54
N SER A 325 14.20 7.82 -18.54
CA SER A 325 13.20 6.79 -18.24
C SER A 325 11.90 7.39 -17.70
N ILE A 326 11.97 8.40 -16.83
CA ILE A 326 10.79 9.13 -16.34
C ILE A 326 10.04 9.78 -17.51
N ARG A 327 10.75 10.51 -18.39
CA ARG A 327 10.16 11.15 -19.58
C ARG A 327 9.57 10.13 -20.54
N SER A 328 10.34 9.09 -20.86
CA SER A 328 9.91 8.06 -21.83
C SER A 328 8.65 7.37 -21.36
N LEU A 329 8.54 7.04 -20.07
CA LEU A 329 7.32 6.47 -19.51
C LEU A 329 6.15 7.48 -19.52
N ALA A 330 6.39 8.74 -19.16
CA ALA A 330 5.35 9.78 -19.22
C ALA A 330 4.77 9.92 -20.64
N PHE A 331 5.62 9.97 -21.66
CA PHE A 331 5.20 9.98 -23.06
C PHE A 331 4.49 8.69 -23.47
N LYS A 332 4.99 7.53 -23.04
CA LYS A 332 4.38 6.23 -23.34
C LYS A 332 2.96 6.10 -22.78
N LEU A 333 2.72 6.62 -21.58
CA LEU A 333 1.42 6.59 -20.94
C LEU A 333 0.50 7.74 -21.40
N SER A 334 1.07 8.81 -21.96
CA SER A 334 0.28 9.91 -22.53
C SER A 334 -0.63 9.40 -23.65
N GLY A 335 -1.89 9.82 -23.62
CA GLY A 335 -2.92 9.35 -24.55
C GLY A 335 -3.47 7.94 -24.26
N THR A 336 -2.96 7.24 -23.25
CA THR A 336 -3.53 5.97 -22.77
C THR A 336 -4.55 6.19 -21.64
N GLY A 337 -5.21 5.12 -21.19
CA GLY A 337 -6.08 5.14 -20.00
C GLY A 337 -5.32 5.09 -18.65
N PHE A 338 -3.99 5.17 -18.66
CA PHE A 338 -3.14 4.99 -17.48
C PHE A 338 -2.54 6.30 -16.99
N GLN A 339 -2.46 6.46 -15.67
CA GLN A 339 -1.80 7.58 -15.01
C GLN A 339 -0.40 7.20 -14.52
N MET A 340 0.50 8.18 -14.44
CA MET A 340 1.80 8.00 -13.79
C MET A 340 1.73 8.51 -12.35
N ASN A 341 1.88 7.60 -11.38
CA ASN A 341 1.87 7.92 -9.95
C ASN A 341 3.32 7.90 -9.45
N THR A 342 3.95 9.07 -9.37
CA THR A 342 5.39 9.18 -9.11
C THR A 342 5.68 9.58 -7.68
N HIS A 343 6.45 8.75 -6.97
CA HIS A 343 7.14 9.11 -5.74
C HIS A 343 8.25 10.13 -6.06
N ALA A 344 8.16 11.31 -5.47
CA ALA A 344 9.17 12.37 -5.55
C ALA A 344 9.20 13.12 -4.21
N ILE A 345 10.23 12.88 -3.41
CA ILE A 345 10.36 13.51 -2.08
C ILE A 345 11.19 14.79 -2.17
N GLY A 346 12.32 14.75 -2.83
CA GLY A 346 13.23 15.88 -2.92
C GLY A 346 12.73 16.97 -3.87
N ASP A 347 13.12 18.22 -3.63
CA ASP A 347 12.68 19.37 -4.43
C ASP A 347 13.23 19.32 -5.87
N ASN A 348 14.42 18.75 -6.07
CA ASN A 348 14.95 18.50 -7.41
C ASN A 348 14.15 17.39 -8.14
N ALA A 349 13.80 16.30 -7.45
CA ALA A 349 12.98 15.24 -8.01
C ALA A 349 11.60 15.76 -8.43
N ASN A 350 10.94 16.55 -7.58
CA ASN A 350 9.66 17.19 -7.90
C ASN A 350 9.75 18.07 -9.15
N ARG A 351 10.79 18.90 -9.27
CA ARG A 351 11.03 19.72 -10.47
C ARG A 351 11.16 18.87 -11.74
N ILE A 352 11.91 17.78 -11.68
CA ILE A 352 12.13 16.88 -12.82
C ILE A 352 10.81 16.22 -13.24
N VAL A 353 10.05 15.69 -12.29
CA VAL A 353 8.78 15.00 -12.55
C VAL A 353 7.74 15.96 -13.13
N LEU A 354 7.60 17.16 -12.56
CA LEU A 354 6.68 18.18 -13.07
C LEU A 354 7.03 18.60 -14.50
N ASN A 355 8.32 18.73 -14.82
CA ASN A 355 8.75 19.02 -16.20
C ASN A 355 8.44 17.85 -17.14
N ALA A 356 8.67 16.60 -16.72
CA ALA A 356 8.33 15.44 -17.54
C ALA A 356 6.81 15.36 -17.82
N TYR A 357 5.97 15.69 -16.84
CA TYR A 357 4.52 15.75 -17.01
C TYR A 357 4.12 16.90 -17.94
N LYS A 358 4.72 18.07 -17.80
CA LYS A 358 4.51 19.21 -18.70
C LYS A 358 4.92 18.89 -20.15
N ASP A 359 5.99 18.12 -20.34
CA ASP A 359 6.47 17.77 -21.68
C ASP A 359 5.53 16.75 -22.37
N ALA A 360 4.83 15.91 -21.58
CA ALA A 360 3.99 14.81 -22.09
C ALA A 360 2.49 15.12 -22.19
N LEU A 361 1.98 16.11 -21.45
CA LEU A 361 0.58 16.58 -21.43
C LEU A 361 0.43 17.88 -22.23
#